data_AF-A0AAD5B9Y5-F1
#
_entry.id   AF-A0AAD5B9Y5-F1
#
_cell.length_a   1.000
_cell.length_b   1.000
_cell.length_c   1.000
_cell.angle_alpha   90.00
_cell.angle_beta   90.00
_cell.angle_gamma   90.00
#
_symmetry.space_group_name_H-M   'P 1'
#
loop_
_entity.id
_entity.type
_entity.pdbx_description
1 polymer ?
#
loop_
_entity_poly.entity_id
_entity_poly.type
_entity_poly.pdbx_seq_one_letter_code
_entity_poly.pdbx_strand_id
1 'polypeptide(L)'
;MEISPASLTPRSRSRSRTRNSTANSRSTSATRRPSLSGSRRSLSSSSLNKLTITPTQINDERSVPSVQAVLDNSLPADFFKQDVIALTKALRIHKWHKRNLNMHKLAITRISGALTNSIYKIDYVDEEQGIHLPSLLLRVYGKNVDELIDRDSELSTLIKLSQKRIGPRLLGIFTNGRFEQFLEGFVALTKDQIRDQVISQMIGRRMKDLHYKVELTEEETSLPVPTCWRLIEKWLKIFELEYKPGFERAGVNVKDIFMMDFEEFKELVYKYKEWLFDKYRKEGFSLNYKFCHNDTQYGNLLLHSTFEPEDIVIETPAGSSEDLTEVAIKSTSNKKDANLVVIDFEYSGPNFPAFDIVNHFSEWMANYHDPERSYFINDKNFPTQLQQLNFIKAYIEYDFQLPSSNLKAAKSDVELLNSSDKQAVSIIQYEIEKMYNECVYWRSSVQIFWALWGLIQNGPIEPRPEANRRESEQGVDSTYNITVEMEKFGLQDLEVTAGDAITSSDDDFDYLKYSNQKVAIVVGDAIQFSLLDKDKIESKYHDAIKYLSCKTYNL
;
A
#
# COMPACT_ATOMS: atom_id res chain seq x y z
N MET A 1 8.33 -62.02 54.30
CA MET A 1 8.22 -62.57 52.94
C MET A 1 6.76 -62.46 52.58
N GLU A 2 6.33 -61.29 52.09
CA GLU A 2 6.33 -60.90 50.66
C GLU A 2 5.44 -61.80 49.79
N ILE A 3 4.60 -61.35 48.85
CA ILE A 3 4.09 -60.05 48.38
C ILE A 3 2.81 -60.41 47.58
N SER A 4 1.83 -59.51 47.60
CA SER A 4 0.55 -59.48 46.87
C SER A 4 0.70 -59.18 45.35
N PRO A 5 -0.36 -58.89 44.55
CA PRO A 5 -1.57 -59.68 44.25
C PRO A 5 -2.11 -59.53 42.79
N ALA A 6 -3.27 -60.17 42.53
CA ALA A 6 -4.46 -59.64 41.84
C ALA A 6 -4.46 -59.38 40.31
N SER A 7 -5.58 -59.45 39.56
CA SER A 7 -6.92 -60.04 39.75
C SER A 7 -7.76 -59.85 38.47
N LEU A 8 -8.47 -60.91 38.07
CA LEU A 8 -9.90 -61.02 37.75
C LEU A 8 -10.63 -60.09 36.75
N THR A 9 -11.31 -60.74 35.80
CA THR A 9 -12.58 -60.34 35.13
C THR A 9 -13.51 -61.56 35.01
N PRO A 10 -14.85 -61.43 35.05
CA PRO A 10 -15.79 -62.37 34.42
C PRO A 10 -16.70 -61.69 33.36
N ARG A 11 -16.86 -62.24 32.14
CA ARG A 11 -17.91 -63.19 31.63
C ARG A 11 -19.36 -62.63 31.70
N SER A 12 -20.28 -62.77 30.71
CA SER A 12 -20.29 -63.41 29.37
C SER A 12 -21.67 -63.27 28.66
N ARG A 13 -21.69 -63.50 27.32
CA ARG A 13 -22.76 -64.05 26.42
C ARG A 13 -23.90 -63.11 25.95
N SER A 14 -24.43 -63.13 24.71
CA SER A 14 -24.15 -63.91 23.46
C SER A 14 -25.11 -63.51 22.30
N ARG A 15 -24.67 -63.77 21.04
CA ARG A 15 -25.43 -63.99 19.76
C ARG A 15 -26.05 -62.73 19.07
N SER A 16 -26.01 -62.50 17.75
CA SER A 16 -26.04 -63.40 16.59
C SER A 16 -25.63 -62.71 15.25
N ARG A 17 -25.11 -63.53 14.31
CA ARG A 17 -25.28 -63.49 12.81
C ARG A 17 -24.51 -62.43 11.98
N THR A 18 -23.41 -62.83 11.32
CA THR A 18 -23.25 -63.22 9.88
C THR A 18 -23.46 -62.06 8.89
N ARG A 19 -22.54 -61.67 8.00
CA ARG A 19 -21.74 -62.48 7.08
C ARG A 19 -20.57 -61.67 6.47
N ASN A 20 -19.40 -62.32 6.39
CA ASN A 20 -18.32 -62.25 5.37
C ASN A 20 -18.78 -61.70 4.00
N SER A 21 -18.01 -61.00 3.16
CA SER A 21 -16.58 -61.03 2.77
C SER A 21 -16.38 -59.87 1.75
N THR A 22 -15.23 -59.36 1.31
CA THR A 22 -13.90 -59.90 0.97
C THR A 22 -12.93 -58.72 0.77
N ALA A 23 -11.70 -58.88 1.27
CA ALA A 23 -10.41 -58.46 0.72
C ALA A 23 -10.37 -57.53 -0.53
N ASN A 24 -9.61 -56.42 -0.48
CA ASN A 24 -8.18 -56.47 -0.80
C ASN A 24 -7.47 -55.13 -0.56
N SER A 25 -6.17 -55.28 -0.33
CA SER A 25 -5.12 -54.34 0.00
C SER A 25 -4.80 -53.28 -1.07
N ARG A 26 -4.36 -52.09 -0.62
CA ARG A 26 -3.03 -51.52 -0.94
C ARG A 26 -2.80 -50.21 -0.17
N SER A 27 -1.67 -50.17 0.53
CA SER A 27 -1.10 -49.00 1.18
C SER A 27 -0.50 -48.04 0.16
N THR A 28 -0.77 -46.73 0.28
CA THR A 28 0.23 -45.69 0.05
C THR A 28 -0.09 -44.50 0.98
N SER A 29 0.93 -44.03 1.68
CA SER A 29 0.87 -42.94 2.65
C SER A 29 0.41 -41.64 2.00
N ALA A 30 -0.67 -41.06 2.52
CA ALA A 30 -1.07 -39.69 2.23
C ALA A 30 -0.92 -38.85 3.51
N THR A 31 0.10 -38.00 3.54
CA THR A 31 0.20 -36.83 4.41
C THR A 31 -0.97 -35.90 4.08
N ARG A 32 -2.07 -36.04 4.82
CA ARG A 32 -3.21 -35.11 4.76
C ARG A 32 -2.78 -33.76 5.34
N ARG A 33 -2.66 -32.76 4.45
CA ARG A 33 -2.88 -31.35 4.78
C ARG A 33 -4.24 -31.20 5.47
N PRO A 34 -4.38 -30.41 6.55
CA PRO A 34 -5.69 -30.11 7.11
C PRO A 34 -6.43 -29.22 6.10
N SER A 35 -7.50 -29.75 5.50
CA SER A 35 -8.45 -28.98 4.71
C SER A 35 -9.21 -28.03 5.63
N LEU A 36 -8.99 -26.73 5.48
CA LEU A 36 -9.81 -25.66 6.05
C LEU A 36 -11.19 -25.64 5.37
N SER A 37 -12.02 -26.62 5.70
CA SER A 37 -13.46 -26.62 5.44
C SER A 37 -14.18 -26.51 6.79
N GLY A 38 -13.96 -25.38 7.46
CA GLY A 38 -14.75 -24.98 8.61
C GLY A 38 -16.09 -24.40 8.14
N SER A 39 -17.18 -25.03 8.56
CA SER A 39 -18.56 -24.57 8.37
C SER A 39 -18.70 -23.06 8.63
N ARG A 40 -19.16 -22.31 7.62
CA ARG A 40 -19.56 -20.89 7.72
C ARG A 40 -20.67 -20.75 8.76
N ARG A 41 -20.35 -20.33 9.98
CA ARG A 41 -21.34 -20.01 11.03
C ARG A 41 -21.52 -18.50 11.08
N SER A 42 -22.76 -18.03 10.89
CA SER A 42 -23.09 -16.64 11.23
C SER A 42 -23.04 -16.44 12.75
N LEU A 43 -22.72 -15.22 13.17
CA LEU A 43 -22.50 -14.83 14.56
C LEU A 43 -23.84 -14.76 15.35
N SER A 44 -24.46 -15.89 15.63
CA SER A 44 -25.60 -15.92 16.57
C SER A 44 -25.15 -15.62 18.01
N SER A 45 -26.01 -14.97 18.79
CA SER A 45 -25.76 -14.57 20.19
C SER A 45 -25.31 -15.72 21.11
N SER A 46 -25.73 -16.96 20.80
CA SER A 46 -25.36 -18.18 21.52
C SER A 46 -23.96 -18.73 21.15
N SER A 47 -23.38 -18.30 20.03
CA SER A 47 -22.07 -18.73 19.53
C SER A 47 -20.92 -17.85 20.05
N LEU A 48 -21.21 -16.64 20.54
CA LEU A 48 -20.23 -15.65 20.97
C LEU A 48 -19.51 -16.03 22.27
N ASN A 49 -20.21 -16.72 23.19
CA ASN A 49 -19.61 -17.23 24.43
C ASN A 49 -18.62 -18.40 24.19
N LYS A 50 -18.49 -18.88 22.94
CA LYS A 50 -17.57 -19.96 22.53
C LYS A 50 -16.42 -19.46 21.64
N LEU A 51 -16.30 -18.16 21.38
CA LEU A 51 -15.20 -17.63 20.59
C LEU A 51 -13.90 -17.68 21.40
N THR A 52 -12.95 -18.50 20.95
CA THR A 52 -11.61 -18.56 21.51
C THR A 52 -10.84 -17.32 21.07
N ILE A 53 -10.42 -16.50 22.03
CA ILE A 53 -9.48 -15.41 21.77
C ILE A 53 -8.11 -16.04 21.62
N THR A 54 -7.51 -15.90 20.45
CA THR A 54 -6.12 -16.25 20.24
C THR A 54 -5.32 -14.96 20.26
N PRO A 55 -4.31 -14.81 21.12
CA PRO A 55 -3.37 -13.72 20.95
C PRO A 55 -2.62 -13.98 19.64
N THR A 56 -2.77 -13.09 18.65
CA THR A 56 -1.77 -13.04 17.59
C THR A 56 -0.52 -12.47 18.25
N GLN A 57 0.45 -13.35 18.49
CA GLN A 57 1.67 -12.97 19.19
C GLN A 57 2.42 -11.95 18.35
N ILE A 58 2.77 -10.83 19.00
CA ILE A 58 3.59 -9.80 18.39
C ILE A 58 5.01 -9.86 18.99
N ASN A 59 5.12 -10.13 20.29
CA ASN A 59 6.34 -10.51 21.02
C ASN A 59 5.94 -11.01 22.43
N ASP A 60 6.89 -11.45 23.26
CA ASP A 60 6.65 -12.00 24.62
C ASP A 60 5.81 -11.09 25.55
N GLU A 61 5.74 -9.77 25.28
CA GLU A 61 5.04 -8.81 26.15
C GLU A 61 3.78 -8.14 25.55
N ARG A 62 3.50 -8.26 24.24
CA ARG A 62 2.35 -7.58 23.61
C ARG A 62 1.71 -8.43 22.50
N SER A 63 0.38 -8.53 22.51
CA SER A 63 -0.42 -9.22 21.49
C SER A 63 -1.57 -8.34 21.00
N VAL A 64 -1.95 -8.48 19.72
CA VAL A 64 -3.22 -7.93 19.22
C VAL A 64 -4.27 -9.02 19.46
N PRO A 65 -5.42 -8.69 20.08
CA PRO A 65 -6.51 -9.64 20.22
C PRO A 65 -6.99 -10.09 18.85
N SER A 66 -7.08 -11.40 18.65
CA SER A 66 -7.60 -11.98 17.42
C SER A 66 -8.68 -13.01 17.70
N VAL A 67 -9.70 -13.04 16.84
CA VAL A 67 -10.80 -14.02 16.93
C VAL A 67 -11.08 -14.63 15.57
N GLN A 68 -11.37 -15.93 15.55
CA GLN A 68 -11.81 -16.62 14.34
C GLN A 68 -13.32 -16.42 14.15
N ALA A 69 -13.68 -15.25 13.63
CA ALA A 69 -15.05 -14.84 13.34
C ALA A 69 -15.11 -14.12 12.00
N VAL A 70 -16.18 -14.36 11.25
CA VAL A 70 -16.45 -13.70 9.97
C VAL A 70 -17.59 -12.71 10.17
N LEU A 71 -17.39 -11.47 9.76
CA LEU A 71 -18.41 -10.42 9.77
C LEU A 71 -19.04 -10.30 8.38
N ASP A 72 -20.35 -10.48 8.28
CA ASP A 72 -21.09 -10.35 7.03
C ASP A 72 -21.73 -8.96 6.93
N ASN A 73 -21.13 -8.09 6.12
CA ASN A 73 -21.60 -6.73 5.91
C ASN A 73 -22.77 -6.60 4.90
N SER A 74 -23.31 -7.72 4.41
CA SER A 74 -24.54 -7.77 3.60
C SER A 74 -25.81 -7.95 4.44
N LEU A 75 -25.66 -8.20 5.74
CA LEU A 75 -26.79 -8.39 6.66
C LEU A 75 -27.59 -7.10 6.87
N PRO A 76 -28.89 -7.21 7.24
CA PRO A 76 -29.66 -6.05 7.67
C PRO A 76 -28.98 -5.33 8.84
N ALA A 77 -29.16 -4.00 8.90
CA ALA A 77 -28.40 -3.13 9.79
C ALA A 77 -28.41 -3.56 11.27
N ASP A 78 -29.53 -4.04 11.79
CA ASP A 78 -29.64 -4.48 13.19
C ASP A 78 -28.75 -5.70 13.49
N PHE A 79 -28.76 -6.71 12.62
CA PHE A 79 -27.90 -7.89 12.78
C PHE A 79 -26.43 -7.50 12.65
N PHE A 80 -26.10 -6.64 11.68
CA PHE A 80 -24.75 -6.15 11.51
C PHE A 80 -24.24 -5.39 12.74
N LYS A 81 -25.06 -4.51 13.33
CA LYS A 81 -24.72 -3.78 14.56
C LYS A 81 -24.53 -4.72 15.76
N GLN A 82 -25.34 -5.77 15.88
CA GLN A 82 -25.17 -6.77 16.93
C GLN A 82 -23.83 -7.50 16.81
N ASP A 83 -23.48 -7.93 15.60
CA ASP A 83 -22.22 -8.62 15.31
C ASP A 83 -21.01 -7.72 15.60
N VAL A 84 -21.10 -6.43 15.24
CA VAL A 84 -20.06 -5.44 15.56
C VAL A 84 -19.88 -5.30 17.07
N ILE A 85 -20.96 -5.11 17.85
CA ILE A 85 -20.88 -5.04 19.32
C ILE A 85 -20.27 -6.31 19.89
N ALA A 86 -20.69 -7.47 19.39
CA ALA A 86 -20.18 -8.76 19.81
C ALA A 86 -18.66 -8.91 19.57
N LEU A 87 -18.18 -8.50 18.39
CA LEU A 87 -16.76 -8.51 18.07
C LEU A 87 -15.98 -7.56 18.97
N THR A 88 -16.48 -6.35 19.25
CA THR A 88 -15.77 -5.42 20.16
C THR A 88 -15.60 -5.99 21.57
N LYS A 89 -16.57 -6.78 22.06
CA LYS A 89 -16.50 -7.49 23.33
C LYS A 89 -15.52 -8.66 23.27
N ALA A 90 -15.63 -9.50 22.24
CA ALA A 90 -14.77 -10.67 22.05
C ALA A 90 -13.29 -10.27 21.92
N LEU A 91 -13.00 -9.20 21.16
CA LEU A 91 -11.66 -8.64 20.96
C LEU A 91 -11.16 -7.81 22.14
N ARG A 92 -11.95 -7.64 23.20
CA ARG A 92 -11.60 -6.85 24.39
C ARG A 92 -11.17 -5.41 24.06
N ILE A 93 -11.79 -4.77 23.07
CA ILE A 93 -11.44 -3.41 22.64
C ILE A 93 -11.60 -2.45 23.84
N HIS A 94 -10.57 -1.65 24.10
CA HIS A 94 -10.50 -0.76 25.26
C HIS A 94 -11.68 0.23 25.29
N LYS A 95 -12.26 0.47 26.47
CA LYS A 95 -13.54 1.21 26.71
C LYS A 95 -14.82 0.56 26.14
N TRP A 96 -14.74 -0.26 25.09
CA TRP A 96 -15.89 -0.91 24.46
C TRP A 96 -16.32 -2.21 25.16
N HIS A 97 -15.37 -3.10 25.50
CA HIS A 97 -15.69 -4.48 25.89
C HIS A 97 -16.41 -4.68 27.23
N LYS A 98 -16.23 -3.79 28.21
CA LYS A 98 -16.82 -3.95 29.56
C LYS A 98 -18.24 -3.38 29.69
N ARG A 99 -18.77 -2.76 28.63
CA ARG A 99 -20.03 -2.01 28.69
C ARG A 99 -21.18 -2.80 28.08
N ASN A 100 -22.36 -2.64 28.64
CA ASN A 100 -23.60 -3.13 28.05
C ASN A 100 -24.09 -2.12 27.01
N LEU A 101 -23.54 -2.23 25.81
CA LEU A 101 -23.86 -1.33 24.69
C LEU A 101 -25.25 -1.65 24.12
N ASN A 102 -26.04 -0.61 23.87
CA ASN A 102 -27.32 -0.71 23.17
C ASN A 102 -27.13 -0.50 21.67
N MET A 103 -27.65 -1.44 20.86
CA MET A 103 -27.59 -1.40 19.40
C MET A 103 -28.16 -0.10 18.80
N HIS A 104 -29.20 0.47 19.41
CA HIS A 104 -29.86 1.68 18.89
C HIS A 104 -29.03 2.96 19.10
N LYS A 105 -28.09 2.93 20.05
CA LYS A 105 -27.14 4.03 20.32
C LYS A 105 -25.84 3.91 19.51
N LEU A 106 -25.70 2.82 18.74
CA LEU A 106 -24.57 2.58 17.85
C LEU A 106 -24.87 3.18 16.47
N ALA A 107 -24.05 4.13 16.04
CA ALA A 107 -24.04 4.64 14.68
C ALA A 107 -22.93 3.96 13.87
N ILE A 108 -23.26 3.50 12.68
CA ILE A 108 -22.31 2.93 11.73
C ILE A 108 -22.46 3.69 10.43
N THR A 109 -21.40 4.38 10.03
CA THR A 109 -21.35 5.20 8.83
C THR A 109 -20.39 4.56 7.85
N ARG A 110 -20.86 4.20 6.65
CA ARG A 110 -19.98 3.69 5.60
C ARG A 110 -19.12 4.84 5.07
N ILE A 111 -17.82 4.61 4.98
CA ILE A 111 -16.89 5.54 4.33
C ILE A 111 -16.72 5.06 2.89
N SER A 112 -17.19 5.87 1.94
CA SER A 112 -17.07 5.62 0.51
C SER A 112 -15.65 5.97 0.00
N GLY A 113 -15.23 5.39 -1.11
CA GLY A 113 -13.95 5.69 -1.77
C GLY A 113 -12.85 4.64 -1.61
N ALA A 114 -13.11 3.53 -0.92
CA ALA A 114 -12.19 2.39 -0.86
C ALA A 114 -12.63 1.31 -1.86
N LEU A 115 -11.74 0.98 -2.80
CA LEU A 115 -12.00 0.03 -3.88
C LEU A 115 -12.01 -1.43 -3.44
N THR A 116 -11.06 -1.79 -2.58
CA THR A 116 -10.77 -3.16 -2.21
C THR A 116 -11.45 -3.59 -0.90
N ASN A 117 -11.84 -2.60 -0.08
CA ASN A 117 -12.24 -2.79 1.30
C ASN A 117 -13.55 -2.06 1.62
N SER A 118 -14.45 -2.69 2.37
CA SER A 118 -15.60 -2.00 2.95
C SER A 118 -15.19 -1.37 4.28
N ILE A 119 -15.15 -0.04 4.31
CA ILE A 119 -14.72 0.74 5.48
C ILE A 119 -15.93 1.37 6.17
N TYR A 120 -15.98 1.27 7.50
CA TYR A 120 -17.03 1.84 8.33
C TYR A 120 -16.43 2.62 9.50
N LYS A 121 -16.98 3.82 9.77
CA LYS A 121 -16.82 4.51 11.05
C LYS A 121 -17.88 4.00 12.01
N ILE A 122 -17.48 3.69 13.24
CA ILE A 122 -18.37 3.23 14.30
C ILE A 122 -18.31 4.21 15.46
N ASP A 123 -19.46 4.79 15.78
CA ASP A 123 -19.66 5.74 16.87
C ASP A 123 -20.65 5.17 17.89
N TYR A 124 -20.41 5.46 19.17
CA TYR A 124 -21.35 5.11 20.24
C TYR A 124 -21.50 6.27 21.20
N VAL A 125 -22.72 6.81 21.25
CA VAL A 125 -23.10 7.93 22.10
C VAL A 125 -24.37 7.57 22.85
N ASP A 126 -24.30 7.62 24.17
CA ASP A 126 -25.43 7.42 25.06
C ASP A 126 -25.52 8.58 26.04
N GLU A 127 -26.25 9.62 25.62
CA GLU A 127 -26.43 10.87 26.37
C GLU A 127 -27.09 10.64 27.74
N GLU A 128 -28.00 9.67 27.84
CA GLU A 128 -28.72 9.35 29.08
C GLU A 128 -27.76 8.86 30.17
N GLN A 129 -26.69 8.17 29.77
CA GLN A 129 -25.65 7.66 30.67
C GLN A 129 -24.37 8.52 30.66
N GLY A 130 -24.35 9.62 29.90
CA GLY A 130 -23.16 10.46 29.70
C GLY A 130 -21.97 9.69 29.08
N ILE A 131 -22.26 8.66 28.28
CA ILE A 131 -21.24 7.80 27.68
C ILE A 131 -20.93 8.28 26.26
N HIS A 132 -19.68 8.68 26.05
CA HIS A 132 -19.10 8.92 24.73
C HIS A 132 -17.88 8.02 24.54
N LEU A 133 -17.95 7.06 23.62
CA LEU A 133 -16.83 6.16 23.33
C LEU A 133 -15.93 6.73 22.23
N PRO A 134 -14.62 6.41 22.24
CA PRO A 134 -13.77 6.72 21.09
C PRO A 134 -14.24 5.92 19.88
N SER A 135 -14.34 6.60 18.75
CA SER A 135 -14.79 6.02 17.49
C SER A 135 -13.81 4.98 16.97
N LEU A 136 -14.34 3.99 16.26
CA LEU A 136 -13.56 2.90 15.69
C LEU A 136 -13.65 2.94 14.17
N LEU A 137 -12.56 2.56 13.52
CA LEU A 137 -12.56 2.26 12.09
C LEU A 137 -12.65 0.75 11.92
N LEU A 138 -13.68 0.28 11.22
CA LEU A 138 -13.88 -1.12 10.88
C LEU A 138 -13.59 -1.30 9.40
N ARG A 139 -12.63 -2.17 9.08
CA ARG A 139 -12.33 -2.58 7.72
C ARG A 139 -12.74 -4.03 7.53
N VAL A 140 -13.57 -4.28 6.52
CA VAL A 140 -14.02 -5.61 6.11
C VAL A 140 -13.50 -5.89 4.70
N TYR A 141 -12.80 -7.01 4.54
CA TYR A 141 -12.17 -7.38 3.27
C TYR A 141 -13.22 -7.85 2.25
N GLY A 142 -13.06 -7.42 0.99
CA GLY A 142 -13.90 -7.85 -0.13
C GLY A 142 -13.71 -9.32 -0.53
N LYS A 143 -14.69 -9.91 -1.22
CA LYS A 143 -14.73 -11.35 -1.53
C LYS A 143 -13.67 -11.87 -2.52
N ASN A 144 -12.94 -11.01 -3.25
CA ASN A 144 -12.07 -11.43 -4.38
C ASN A 144 -10.69 -10.72 -4.46
N VAL A 145 -10.07 -10.32 -3.35
CA VAL A 145 -8.83 -9.50 -3.36
C VAL A 145 -7.55 -10.31 -3.08
N ASP A 146 -7.60 -11.64 -3.13
CA ASP A 146 -6.45 -12.50 -2.80
C ASP A 146 -5.40 -12.61 -3.94
N GLU A 147 -5.63 -12.04 -5.12
CA GLU A 147 -4.71 -12.14 -6.27
C GLU A 147 -3.70 -10.99 -6.38
N LEU A 148 -3.96 -9.82 -5.76
CA LEU A 148 -3.11 -8.64 -5.88
C LEU A 148 -2.31 -8.29 -4.61
N ILE A 149 -2.84 -8.59 -3.41
CA ILE A 149 -2.29 -8.13 -2.12
C ILE A 149 -2.07 -9.32 -1.18
N ASP A 150 -0.83 -9.47 -0.69
CA ASP A 150 -0.49 -10.44 0.35
C ASP A 150 -0.98 -9.92 1.72
N ARG A 151 -2.16 -10.39 2.12
CA ARG A 151 -2.85 -9.99 3.37
C ARG A 151 -2.04 -10.31 4.62
N ASP A 152 -1.28 -11.41 4.63
CA ASP A 152 -0.48 -11.80 5.78
C ASP A 152 0.72 -10.86 5.93
N SER A 153 1.31 -10.44 4.81
CA SER A 153 2.37 -9.42 4.77
C SER A 153 1.87 -8.04 5.19
N GLU A 154 0.71 -7.61 4.69
CA GLU A 154 0.06 -6.34 5.09
C GLU A 154 -0.23 -6.34 6.60
N LEU A 155 -0.84 -7.42 7.11
CA LEU A 155 -1.17 -7.53 8.52
C LEU A 155 0.08 -7.52 9.41
N SER A 156 1.14 -8.24 9.01
CA SER A 156 2.43 -8.22 9.71
C SER A 156 3.01 -6.80 9.77
N THR A 157 2.94 -6.08 8.66
CA THR A 157 3.37 -4.68 8.55
C THR A 157 2.57 -3.77 9.49
N LEU A 158 1.23 -3.85 9.46
CA LEU A 158 0.37 -3.03 10.32
C LEU A 158 0.60 -3.32 11.81
N ILE A 159 0.83 -4.58 12.15
CA ILE A 159 1.17 -4.99 13.51
C ILE A 159 2.49 -4.33 13.95
N LYS A 160 3.54 -4.40 13.12
CA LYS A 160 4.85 -3.77 13.36
C LYS A 160 4.74 -2.26 13.57
N LEU A 161 3.98 -1.58 12.72
CA LEU A 161 3.78 -0.13 12.76
C LEU A 161 3.00 0.32 14.00
N SER A 162 1.95 -0.43 14.35
CA SER A 162 1.14 -0.15 15.54
C SER A 162 1.97 -0.22 16.84
N GLN A 163 3.05 -1.02 16.90
CA GLN A 163 3.95 -1.08 18.06
C GLN A 163 4.78 0.20 18.21
N LYS A 164 5.26 0.73 17.08
CA LYS A 164 6.10 1.94 17.02
C LYS A 164 5.27 3.23 17.06
N ARG A 165 3.93 3.12 17.17
CA ARG A 165 2.96 4.24 17.14
C ARG A 165 3.06 5.05 15.85
N ILE A 166 3.26 4.35 14.74
CA ILE A 166 3.25 4.91 13.40
C ILE A 166 1.93 4.48 12.75
N GLY A 167 1.17 5.44 12.22
CA GLY A 167 -0.17 5.19 11.69
C GLY A 167 -1.24 4.92 12.76
N PRO A 168 -2.45 4.54 12.32
CA PRO A 168 -3.55 4.16 13.21
C PRO A 168 -3.20 2.91 14.03
N ARG A 169 -3.62 2.88 15.31
CA ARG A 169 -3.42 1.71 16.15
C ARG A 169 -4.33 0.56 15.73
N LEU A 170 -3.77 -0.64 15.61
CA LEU A 170 -4.55 -1.86 15.42
C LEU A 170 -5.18 -2.32 16.75
N LEU A 171 -6.51 -2.42 16.79
CA LEU A 171 -7.27 -2.68 18.02
C LEU A 171 -7.75 -4.13 18.13
N GLY A 172 -7.96 -4.82 17.01
CA GLY A 172 -8.33 -6.22 16.99
C GLY A 172 -8.48 -6.77 15.58
N ILE A 173 -8.24 -8.07 15.41
CA ILE A 173 -8.23 -8.74 14.11
C ILE A 173 -9.27 -9.87 14.10
N PHE A 174 -10.00 -10.02 13.01
CA PHE A 174 -10.91 -11.14 12.79
C PHE A 174 -10.73 -11.72 11.38
N THR A 175 -11.39 -12.84 11.08
CA THR A 175 -11.07 -13.67 9.91
C THR A 175 -11.14 -12.92 8.58
N ASN A 176 -12.07 -11.96 8.43
CA ASN A 176 -12.25 -11.19 7.20
C ASN A 176 -12.18 -9.67 7.42
N GLY A 177 -11.43 -9.21 8.42
CA GLY A 177 -11.27 -7.79 8.66
C GLY A 177 -10.57 -7.44 9.96
N ARG A 178 -10.61 -6.16 10.29
CA ARG A 178 -9.89 -5.60 11.44
C ARG A 178 -10.57 -4.34 11.98
N PHE A 179 -10.34 -4.10 13.27
CA PHE A 179 -10.64 -2.84 13.94
C PHE A 179 -9.37 -2.03 14.12
N GLU A 180 -9.42 -0.79 13.69
CA GLU A 180 -8.36 0.20 13.81
C GLU A 180 -8.86 1.40 14.61
N GLN A 181 -7.93 2.18 15.14
CA GLN A 181 -8.24 3.49 15.72
C GLN A 181 -8.78 4.41 14.63
N PHE A 182 -9.96 4.99 14.86
CA PHE A 182 -10.41 6.11 14.04
C PHE A 182 -9.64 7.38 14.44
N LEU A 183 -9.11 8.10 13.46
CA LEU A 183 -8.34 9.32 13.67
C LEU A 183 -9.28 10.53 13.62
N GLU A 184 -9.84 10.89 14.77
CA GLU A 184 -10.76 12.04 14.87
C GLU A 184 -10.08 13.35 14.51
N GLY A 185 -10.77 14.17 13.71
CA GLY A 185 -10.27 15.48 13.28
C GLY A 185 -9.19 15.43 12.20
N PHE A 186 -8.76 14.26 11.72
CA PHE A 186 -7.78 14.12 10.65
C PHE A 186 -8.45 14.10 9.26
N VAL A 187 -7.86 14.83 8.30
CA VAL A 187 -8.35 14.94 6.92
C VAL A 187 -7.18 14.70 5.96
N ALA A 188 -7.44 14.03 4.84
CA ALA A 188 -6.44 13.82 3.81
C ALA A 188 -5.93 15.16 3.26
N LEU A 189 -4.63 15.25 3.02
CA LEU A 189 -4.03 16.39 2.35
C LEU A 189 -4.54 16.49 0.92
N THR A 190 -4.53 17.72 0.41
CA THR A 190 -4.77 18.00 -1.01
C THR A 190 -3.47 18.03 -1.80
N LYS A 191 -3.57 17.93 -3.13
CA LYS A 191 -2.44 18.07 -4.06
C LYS A 191 -1.65 19.37 -3.89
N ASP A 192 -2.28 20.43 -3.37
CA ASP A 192 -1.64 21.73 -3.19
C ASP A 192 -0.99 21.84 -1.80
N GLN A 193 -1.62 21.25 -0.77
CA GLN A 193 -1.04 21.25 0.59
C GLN A 193 0.25 20.43 0.70
N ILE A 194 0.41 19.34 -0.06
CA ILE A 194 1.69 18.61 -0.08
C ILE A 194 2.85 19.46 -0.63
N ARG A 195 2.54 20.54 -1.36
CA ARG A 195 3.52 21.49 -1.92
C ARG A 195 3.84 22.66 -0.98
N ASP A 196 3.09 22.81 0.10
CA ASP A 196 3.34 23.86 1.08
C ASP A 196 4.72 23.66 1.74
N GLN A 197 5.46 24.76 1.91
CA GLN A 197 6.83 24.72 2.39
C GLN A 197 6.95 24.08 3.79
N VAL A 198 6.02 24.39 4.69
CA VAL A 198 6.05 23.96 6.09
C VAL A 198 5.55 22.53 6.22
N ILE A 199 4.43 22.21 5.55
CA ILE A 199 3.88 20.84 5.52
C ILE A 199 4.90 19.89 4.87
N SER A 200 5.57 20.31 3.80
CA SER A 200 6.62 19.52 3.14
C SER A 200 7.76 19.14 4.09
N GLN A 201 8.23 20.05 4.95
CA GLN A 201 9.23 19.73 5.97
C GLN A 201 8.71 18.73 7.00
N MET A 202 7.46 18.88 7.43
CA MET A 202 6.81 17.97 8.36
C MET A 202 6.66 16.56 7.77
N ILE A 203 6.29 16.44 6.48
CA ILE A 203 6.28 15.16 5.76
C ILE A 203 7.68 14.54 5.75
N GLY A 204 8.72 15.32 5.45
CA GLY A 204 10.11 14.85 5.50
C GLY A 204 10.49 14.22 6.85
N ARG A 205 10.15 14.87 7.96
CA ARG A 205 10.42 14.33 9.30
C ARG A 205 9.61 13.07 9.61
N ARG A 206 8.34 13.00 9.20
CA ARG A 206 7.50 11.79 9.37
C ARG A 206 7.98 10.62 8.52
N MET A 207 8.49 10.88 7.33
CA MET A 207 9.10 9.87 6.47
C MET A 207 10.41 9.36 7.08
N LYS A 208 11.23 10.25 7.67
CA LYS A 208 12.44 9.88 8.41
C LYS A 208 12.12 8.99 9.63
N ASP A 209 11.06 9.31 10.39
CA ASP A 209 10.57 8.45 11.47
C ASP A 209 10.27 7.03 10.96
N LEU A 210 9.57 6.91 9.84
CA LEU A 210 9.26 5.62 9.23
C LEU A 210 10.53 4.85 8.84
N HIS A 211 11.45 5.51 8.16
CA HIS A 211 12.67 4.89 7.63
C HIS A 211 13.63 4.40 8.72
N TYR A 212 13.74 5.10 9.86
CA TYR A 212 14.76 4.81 10.87
C TYR A 212 14.24 4.26 12.19
N LYS A 213 12.97 4.48 12.55
CA LYS A 213 12.39 3.94 13.79
C LYS A 213 11.75 2.56 13.60
N VAL A 214 11.51 2.16 12.35
CA VAL A 214 11.03 0.83 11.98
C VAL A 214 12.22 -0.01 11.51
N GLU A 215 12.63 -0.95 12.37
CA GLU A 215 13.74 -1.88 12.08
C GLU A 215 13.30 -2.90 11.03
N LEU A 216 14.20 -3.25 10.11
CA LEU A 216 13.98 -4.35 9.16
C LEU A 216 14.30 -5.69 9.83
N THR A 217 13.55 -6.74 9.46
CA THR A 217 13.87 -8.12 9.86
C THR A 217 15.08 -8.64 9.09
N GLU A 218 15.70 -9.72 9.59
CA GLU A 218 16.81 -10.37 8.88
C GLU A 218 16.40 -10.79 7.46
N GLU A 219 15.20 -11.33 7.29
CA GLU A 219 14.62 -11.68 5.99
C GLU A 219 14.53 -10.46 5.06
N GLU A 220 14.03 -9.33 5.54
CA GLU A 220 13.91 -8.07 4.79
C GLU A 220 15.28 -7.52 4.36
N THR A 221 16.30 -7.60 5.23
CA THR A 221 17.66 -7.15 4.93
C THR A 221 18.43 -8.09 4.00
N SER A 222 18.05 -9.38 3.95
CA SER A 222 18.68 -10.40 3.11
C SER A 222 18.22 -10.36 1.65
N LEU A 223 17.23 -9.50 1.31
CA LEU A 223 16.70 -9.42 -0.04
C LEU A 223 17.77 -8.99 -1.05
N PRO A 224 17.89 -9.68 -2.20
CA PRO A 224 18.93 -9.39 -3.19
C PRO A 224 18.74 -8.04 -3.88
N VAL A 225 17.50 -7.58 -3.98
CA VAL A 225 17.12 -6.28 -4.55
C VAL A 225 16.03 -5.65 -3.69
N PRO A 226 15.91 -4.32 -3.66
CA PRO A 226 14.86 -3.65 -2.91
C PRO A 226 13.48 -3.99 -3.45
N THR A 227 12.45 -3.81 -2.62
CA THR A 227 11.06 -4.19 -2.90
C THR A 227 10.54 -3.64 -4.23
N CYS A 228 10.84 -2.39 -4.56
CA CYS A 228 10.42 -1.78 -5.82
C CYS A 228 10.96 -2.54 -7.05
N TRP A 229 12.25 -2.88 -7.06
CA TRP A 229 12.88 -3.56 -8.20
C TRP A 229 12.45 -5.02 -8.31
N ARG A 230 12.21 -5.70 -7.19
CA ARG A 230 11.58 -7.04 -7.19
C ARG A 230 10.21 -7.01 -7.87
N LEU A 231 9.40 -5.98 -7.60
CA LEU A 231 8.08 -5.81 -8.21
C LEU A 231 8.19 -5.39 -9.68
N ILE A 232 9.07 -4.45 -10.03
CA ILE A 232 9.33 -4.07 -11.43
C ILE A 232 9.70 -5.29 -12.28
N GLU A 233 10.64 -6.13 -11.82
CA GLU A 233 11.04 -7.33 -12.55
C GLU A 233 9.91 -8.36 -12.69
N LYS A 234 9.13 -8.55 -11.61
CA LYS A 234 7.95 -9.41 -11.64
C LYS A 234 6.93 -8.88 -12.66
N TRP A 235 6.63 -7.59 -12.62
CA TRP A 235 5.63 -6.95 -13.46
C TRP A 235 6.03 -6.86 -14.92
N LEU A 236 7.32 -6.63 -15.23
CA LEU A 236 7.84 -6.72 -16.60
C LEU A 236 7.57 -8.10 -17.20
N LYS A 237 7.87 -9.16 -16.44
CA LYS A 237 7.65 -10.55 -16.89
C LYS A 237 6.18 -10.87 -17.06
N ILE A 238 5.34 -10.48 -16.10
CA ILE A 238 3.88 -10.68 -16.17
C ILE A 238 3.30 -9.92 -17.36
N PHE A 239 3.69 -8.66 -17.54
CA PHE A 239 3.19 -7.84 -18.64
C PHE A 239 3.55 -8.46 -20.00
N GLU A 240 4.80 -8.86 -20.19
CA GLU A 240 5.28 -9.48 -21.43
C GLU A 240 4.52 -10.77 -21.78
N LEU A 241 4.31 -11.65 -20.80
CA LEU A 241 3.76 -12.98 -21.01
C LEU A 241 2.22 -13.00 -21.07
N GLU A 242 1.56 -12.18 -20.24
CA GLU A 242 0.12 -12.30 -19.99
C GLU A 242 -0.67 -11.11 -20.55
N TYR A 243 -0.15 -9.89 -20.45
CA TYR A 243 -0.91 -8.66 -20.75
C TYR A 243 -0.66 -8.14 -22.17
N LYS A 244 0.59 -8.08 -22.62
CA LYS A 244 0.99 -7.60 -23.95
C LYS A 244 0.19 -8.29 -25.07
N PRO A 245 0.00 -9.63 -25.08
CA PRO A 245 -0.84 -10.28 -26.09
C PRO A 245 -2.32 -9.86 -26.00
N GLY A 246 -2.82 -9.54 -24.81
CA GLY A 246 -4.19 -9.05 -24.60
C GLY A 246 -4.40 -7.65 -25.17
N PHE A 247 -3.47 -6.73 -24.90
CA PHE A 247 -3.46 -5.38 -25.47
C PHE A 247 -3.41 -5.41 -27.01
N GLU A 248 -2.53 -6.24 -27.57
CA GLU A 248 -2.41 -6.39 -29.02
C GLU A 248 -3.69 -6.95 -29.65
N ARG A 249 -4.33 -7.95 -29.03
CA ARG A 249 -5.63 -8.48 -29.48
C ARG A 249 -6.75 -7.43 -29.42
N ALA A 250 -6.68 -6.52 -28.47
CA ALA A 250 -7.62 -5.42 -28.34
C ALA A 250 -7.34 -4.24 -29.30
N GLY A 251 -6.32 -4.36 -30.16
CA GLY A 251 -5.93 -3.29 -31.09
C GLY A 251 -5.20 -2.13 -30.44
N VAL A 252 -4.74 -2.29 -29.20
CA VAL A 252 -3.88 -1.30 -28.53
C VAL A 252 -2.46 -1.45 -29.04
N ASN A 253 -1.94 -0.39 -29.64
CA ASN A 253 -0.54 -0.34 -30.02
C ASN A 253 0.33 -0.05 -28.80
N VAL A 254 0.93 -1.10 -28.25
CA VAL A 254 1.80 -1.05 -27.07
C VAL A 254 2.97 -0.06 -27.26
N LYS A 255 3.41 0.17 -28.51
CA LYS A 255 4.45 1.15 -28.82
C LYS A 255 4.05 2.58 -28.46
N ASP A 256 2.77 2.92 -28.59
CA ASP A 256 2.30 4.27 -28.24
C ASP A 256 2.30 4.49 -26.71
N ILE A 257 2.29 3.42 -25.91
CA ILE A 257 2.44 3.49 -24.46
C ILE A 257 3.89 3.75 -24.08
N PHE A 258 4.81 2.95 -24.62
CA PHE A 258 6.23 2.98 -24.24
C PHE A 258 7.09 3.97 -25.03
N MET A 259 6.54 4.58 -26.10
CA MET A 259 7.24 5.43 -27.08
C MET A 259 8.34 4.71 -27.88
N MET A 260 8.49 3.41 -27.68
CA MET A 260 9.43 2.50 -28.33
C MET A 260 8.87 1.08 -28.25
N ASP A 261 9.51 0.13 -28.91
CA ASP A 261 9.04 -1.27 -28.83
C ASP A 261 9.25 -1.78 -27.39
N PHE A 262 8.38 -2.68 -26.92
CA PHE A 262 8.41 -3.12 -25.53
C PHE A 262 9.74 -3.80 -25.17
N GLU A 263 10.32 -4.55 -26.11
CA GLU A 263 11.61 -5.19 -25.95
C GLU A 263 12.74 -4.16 -25.75
N GLU A 264 12.72 -3.05 -26.51
CA GLU A 264 13.67 -1.95 -26.34
C GLU A 264 13.48 -1.23 -25.00
N PHE A 265 12.22 -1.02 -24.58
CA PHE A 265 11.91 -0.45 -23.28
C PHE A 265 12.40 -1.34 -22.13
N LYS A 266 12.17 -2.66 -22.24
CA LYS A 266 12.64 -3.64 -21.26
C LYS A 266 14.17 -3.65 -21.16
N GLU A 267 14.88 -3.63 -22.28
CA GLU A 267 16.35 -3.49 -22.31
C GLU A 267 16.80 -2.18 -21.64
N LEU A 268 16.13 -1.06 -21.94
CA LEU A 268 16.40 0.22 -21.31
C LEU A 268 16.22 0.17 -19.79
N VAL A 269 15.16 -0.48 -19.29
CA VAL A 269 14.91 -0.63 -17.84
C VAL A 269 16.04 -1.40 -17.16
N TYR A 270 16.52 -2.50 -17.76
CA TYR A 270 17.66 -3.25 -17.19
C TYR A 270 18.97 -2.47 -17.28
N LYS A 271 19.23 -1.76 -18.39
CA LYS A 271 20.38 -0.87 -18.53
C LYS A 271 20.37 0.24 -17.47
N TYR A 272 19.20 0.82 -17.21
CA TYR A 272 19.01 1.81 -16.16
C TYR A 272 19.21 1.22 -14.76
N LYS A 273 18.72 0.00 -14.49
CA LYS A 273 18.96 -0.72 -13.23
C LYS A 273 20.46 -0.89 -12.95
N GLU A 274 21.21 -1.37 -13.95
CA GLU A 274 22.66 -1.56 -13.83
C GLU A 274 23.37 -0.23 -13.59
N TRP A 275 23.03 0.80 -14.36
CA TRP A 275 23.59 2.14 -14.20
C TRP A 275 23.31 2.74 -12.81
N LEU A 276 22.09 2.57 -12.29
CA LEU A 276 21.67 3.04 -10.97
C LEU A 276 22.44 2.30 -9.87
N PHE A 277 22.48 0.97 -9.94
CA PHE A 277 23.10 0.16 -8.88
C PHE A 277 24.63 0.31 -8.89
N ASP A 278 25.25 0.60 -10.03
CA ASP A 278 26.68 0.94 -10.09
C ASP A 278 27.01 2.27 -9.41
N LYS A 279 26.03 3.13 -9.07
CA LYS A 279 26.29 4.30 -8.22
C LYS A 279 26.61 3.94 -6.77
N TYR A 280 26.35 2.71 -6.33
CA TYR A 280 26.49 2.27 -4.95
C TYR A 280 27.63 1.26 -4.78
N ARG A 281 28.24 1.22 -3.59
CA ARG A 281 29.22 0.17 -3.26
C ARG A 281 28.51 -1.19 -3.22
N LYS A 282 29.13 -2.23 -3.78
CA LYS A 282 28.58 -3.59 -3.79
C LYS A 282 28.57 -4.17 -2.38
N GLU A 283 29.62 -3.90 -1.62
CA GLU A 283 29.73 -4.23 -0.21
C GLU A 283 28.69 -3.43 0.59
N GLY A 284 27.78 -4.15 1.25
CA GLY A 284 26.74 -3.53 2.07
C GLY A 284 25.64 -2.83 1.28
N PHE A 285 25.34 -3.22 0.04
CA PHE A 285 24.24 -2.64 -0.74
C PHE A 285 22.89 -2.68 0.01
N SER A 286 22.61 -3.76 0.73
CA SER A 286 21.40 -3.90 1.55
C SER A 286 21.38 -3.02 2.80
N LEU A 287 22.52 -2.44 3.22
CA LEU A 287 22.56 -1.49 4.35
C LEU A 287 21.80 -0.19 4.04
N ASN A 288 21.60 0.11 2.75
CA ASN A 288 20.79 1.24 2.31
C ASN A 288 19.29 1.01 2.49
N TYR A 289 18.85 -0.24 2.72
CA TYR A 289 17.43 -0.53 2.85
C TYR A 289 16.91 0.05 4.15
N LYS A 290 15.75 0.70 4.05
CA LYS A 290 14.91 1.17 5.14
C LYS A 290 13.49 0.72 4.91
N PHE A 291 12.70 0.68 5.98
CA PHE A 291 11.28 0.42 5.84
C PHE A 291 10.61 1.65 5.22
N CYS A 292 10.22 1.55 3.96
CA CYS A 292 9.64 2.65 3.18
C CYS A 292 8.15 2.44 2.99
N HIS A 293 7.40 3.54 2.84
CA HIS A 293 5.98 3.52 2.54
C HIS A 293 5.70 3.11 1.09
N ASN A 294 6.49 3.67 0.16
CA ASN A 294 6.42 3.50 -1.30
C ASN A 294 5.19 4.10 -1.99
N ASP A 295 4.16 4.54 -1.26
CA ASP A 295 2.96 5.19 -1.83
C ASP A 295 2.50 6.46 -1.06
N THR A 296 3.38 7.45 -0.94
CA THR A 296 3.15 8.70 -0.18
C THR A 296 2.37 9.77 -0.97
N GLN A 297 1.29 9.36 -1.64
CA GLN A 297 0.33 10.28 -2.27
C GLN A 297 -0.46 11.10 -1.25
N TYR A 298 -1.04 12.22 -1.69
CA TYR A 298 -1.76 13.14 -0.78
C TYR A 298 -2.97 12.50 -0.08
N GLY A 299 -3.59 11.48 -0.70
CA GLY A 299 -4.67 10.70 -0.09
C GLY A 299 -4.23 9.87 1.13
N ASN A 300 -2.95 9.52 1.21
CA ASN A 300 -2.37 8.68 2.28
C ASN A 300 -1.73 9.50 3.41
N LEU A 301 -1.81 10.83 3.33
CA LEU A 301 -1.26 11.76 4.30
C LEU A 301 -2.41 12.50 4.98
N LEU A 302 -2.65 12.20 6.25
CA LEU A 302 -3.72 12.83 7.01
C LEU A 302 -3.17 13.91 7.94
N LEU A 303 -3.72 15.11 7.85
CA LEU A 303 -3.40 16.24 8.72
C LEU A 303 -4.57 16.54 9.65
N HIS A 304 -4.28 16.81 10.93
CA HIS A 304 -5.31 17.24 11.87
C HIS A 304 -5.88 18.61 11.45
N SER A 305 -7.21 18.70 11.37
CA SER A 305 -7.97 19.87 10.88
C SER A 305 -7.75 21.16 11.66
N THR A 306 -7.25 21.08 12.88
CA THR A 306 -6.91 22.26 13.70
C THR A 306 -5.43 22.64 13.65
N PHE A 307 -4.65 22.01 12.77
CA PHE A 307 -3.23 22.33 12.63
C PHE A 307 -3.06 23.54 11.70
N GLU A 308 -2.35 24.55 12.20
CA GLU A 308 -1.95 25.72 11.41
C GLU A 308 -0.44 25.68 11.16
N PRO A 309 0.04 25.80 9.90
CA PRO A 309 1.47 25.77 9.58
C PRO A 309 2.32 26.78 10.37
N GLU A 310 1.77 27.96 10.65
CA GLU A 310 2.42 29.04 11.40
C GLU A 310 2.85 28.60 12.80
N ASP A 311 2.16 27.64 13.40
CA ASP A 311 2.42 27.15 14.75
C ASP A 311 3.81 26.50 14.93
N ILE A 312 4.44 26.10 13.83
CA ILE A 312 5.75 25.44 13.86
C ILE A 312 6.84 26.24 13.17
N VAL A 313 6.55 27.40 12.59
CA VAL A 313 7.56 28.24 11.96
C VAL A 313 8.46 28.85 13.06
N ILE A 314 9.76 28.70 12.89
CA ILE A 314 10.76 29.31 13.78
C ILE A 314 11.18 30.64 13.14
N GLU A 315 10.88 31.75 13.81
CA GLU A 315 11.34 33.07 13.37
C GLU A 315 12.87 33.17 13.49
N THR A 316 13.54 33.36 12.36
CA THR A 316 14.98 33.66 12.35
C THR A 316 15.17 35.16 12.64
N PRO A 317 16.05 35.57 13.57
CA PRO A 317 16.30 36.99 13.83
C PRO A 317 16.77 37.72 12.56
N ALA A 318 16.15 38.86 12.26
CA ALA A 318 16.56 39.74 11.18
C ALA A 318 17.97 40.31 11.47
N GLY A 319 19.02 39.67 10.98
CA GLY A 319 20.39 40.14 11.16
C GLY A 319 21.53 39.17 10.85
N SER A 320 21.27 37.91 10.44
CA SER A 320 22.33 36.91 10.23
C SER A 320 22.49 36.37 8.80
N SER A 321 21.90 37.00 7.78
CA SER A 321 22.16 36.64 6.38
C SER A 321 22.59 37.87 5.57
N GLU A 322 23.89 38.09 5.45
CA GLU A 322 24.46 39.04 4.49
C GLU A 322 24.54 38.48 3.06
N ASP A 323 24.14 37.23 2.81
CA ASP A 323 24.07 36.66 1.46
C ASP A 323 22.65 36.71 0.88
N LEU A 324 22.41 37.71 0.05
CA LEU A 324 21.15 38.05 -0.62
C LEU A 324 20.78 37.15 -1.83
N THR A 325 21.15 35.86 -1.84
CA THR A 325 20.89 34.97 -3.00
C THR A 325 20.16 33.66 -2.72
N GLU A 326 19.72 33.39 -1.49
CA GLU A 326 18.84 32.25 -1.22
C GLU A 326 17.53 32.73 -0.58
N VAL A 327 16.40 32.41 -1.20
CA VAL A 327 15.09 32.52 -0.55
C VAL A 327 15.17 31.67 0.71
N ALA A 328 15.30 32.31 1.87
CA ALA A 328 15.60 31.65 3.13
C ALA A 328 14.57 30.52 3.39
N ILE A 329 15.04 29.28 3.33
CA ILE A 329 14.25 28.11 3.73
C ILE A 329 13.83 28.36 5.18
N LYS A 330 12.52 28.50 5.43
CA LYS A 330 11.99 28.72 6.78
C LYS A 330 12.36 27.51 7.63
N SER A 331 12.91 27.70 8.82
CA SER A 331 13.11 26.59 9.75
C SER A 331 11.81 26.27 10.48
N THR A 332 11.52 24.99 10.73
CA THR A 332 10.32 24.58 11.47
C THR A 332 10.64 23.66 12.65
N SER A 333 9.82 23.71 13.70
CA SER A 333 9.88 22.83 14.85
C SER A 333 9.15 21.51 14.61
N ASN A 334 9.62 20.42 15.23
CA ASN A 334 8.98 19.10 15.16
C ASN A 334 7.89 18.85 16.23
N LYS A 335 7.61 19.83 17.10
CA LYS A 335 6.70 19.68 18.26
C LYS A 335 5.28 19.23 17.89
N LYS A 336 4.82 19.56 16.69
CA LYS A 336 3.46 19.26 16.21
C LYS A 336 3.44 18.22 15.08
N ASP A 337 4.55 17.53 14.82
CA ASP A 337 4.64 16.50 13.78
C ASP A 337 3.63 15.36 13.96
N ALA A 338 3.20 15.09 15.20
CA ALA A 338 2.14 14.13 15.51
C ALA A 338 0.76 14.47 14.91
N ASN A 339 0.56 15.71 14.43
CA ASN A 339 -0.64 16.10 13.69
C ASN A 339 -0.62 15.63 12.23
N LEU A 340 0.47 15.04 11.74
CA LEU A 340 0.54 14.37 10.44
C LEU A 340 0.69 12.86 10.62
N VAL A 341 -0.26 12.12 10.08
CA VAL A 341 -0.31 10.67 10.14
C VAL A 341 -0.30 10.11 8.73
N VAL A 342 0.62 9.18 8.49
CA VAL A 342 0.66 8.38 7.25
C VAL A 342 -0.21 7.16 7.43
N ILE A 343 -1.01 6.84 6.42
CA ILE A 343 -1.90 5.66 6.37
C ILE A 343 -1.64 4.87 5.09
N ASP A 344 -2.23 3.67 5.02
CA ASP A 344 -2.24 2.82 3.83
C ASP A 344 -0.88 2.25 3.39
N PHE A 345 -0.37 1.31 4.19
CA PHE A 345 0.96 0.71 4.03
C PHE A 345 0.99 -0.51 3.09
N GLU A 346 0.08 -0.56 2.10
CA GLU A 346 -0.09 -1.71 1.20
C GLU A 346 1.19 -2.05 0.40
N TYR A 347 1.89 -1.02 -0.07
CA TYR A 347 3.13 -1.16 -0.86
C TYR A 347 4.39 -1.09 -0.01
N SER A 348 4.27 -1.03 1.31
CA SER A 348 5.40 -0.78 2.19
C SER A 348 6.35 -1.98 2.30
N GLY A 349 7.62 -1.69 2.55
CA GLY A 349 8.64 -2.73 2.69
C GLY A 349 10.06 -2.21 2.59
N PRO A 350 11.06 -3.11 2.64
CA PRO A 350 12.47 -2.75 2.51
C PRO A 350 12.77 -2.13 1.14
N ASN A 351 13.15 -0.87 1.13
CA ASN A 351 13.47 -0.10 -0.08
C ASN A 351 14.49 1.02 0.23
N PHE A 352 14.93 1.74 -0.79
CA PHE A 352 15.79 2.93 -0.61
C PHE A 352 14.95 4.14 -0.19
N PRO A 353 15.39 4.91 0.83
CA PRO A 353 14.75 6.18 1.18
C PRO A 353 14.59 7.15 0.00
N ALA A 354 15.58 7.21 -0.89
CA ALA A 354 15.53 8.04 -2.08
C ALA A 354 14.38 7.68 -3.03
N PHE A 355 14.02 6.40 -3.13
CA PHE A 355 12.84 5.96 -3.87
C PHE A 355 11.56 6.51 -3.23
N ASP A 356 11.40 6.40 -1.91
CA ASP A 356 10.17 6.85 -1.22
C ASP A 356 10.03 8.38 -1.25
N ILE A 357 11.15 9.10 -1.12
CA ILE A 357 11.19 10.56 -1.22
C ILE A 357 10.83 11.02 -2.64
N VAL A 358 11.46 10.44 -3.67
CA VAL A 358 11.15 10.82 -5.05
C VAL A 358 9.79 10.33 -5.51
N ASN A 359 9.25 9.27 -4.89
CA ASN A 359 7.85 8.89 -5.02
C ASN A 359 6.95 10.02 -4.55
N HIS A 360 7.15 10.52 -3.32
CA HIS A 360 6.40 11.66 -2.80
C HIS A 360 6.50 12.89 -3.71
N PHE A 361 7.70 13.23 -4.19
CA PHE A 361 7.88 14.33 -5.15
C PHE A 361 7.16 14.10 -6.47
N SER A 362 7.03 12.84 -6.90
CA SER A 362 6.31 12.50 -8.13
C SER A 362 4.81 12.72 -7.99
N GLU A 363 4.26 12.55 -6.80
CA GLU A 363 2.86 12.80 -6.47
C GLU A 363 2.48 14.29 -6.54
N TRP A 364 3.45 15.20 -6.52
CA TRP A 364 3.19 16.62 -6.75
C TRP A 364 2.73 16.89 -8.19
N MET A 365 3.04 16.01 -9.14
CA MET A 365 2.67 16.17 -10.54
C MET A 365 1.24 15.69 -10.85
N ALA A 366 0.65 14.87 -9.99
CA ALA A 366 -0.64 14.23 -10.23
C ALA A 366 -1.83 15.05 -9.69
N ASN A 367 -2.98 14.94 -10.36
CA ASN A 367 -4.26 15.42 -9.88
C ASN A 367 -5.33 14.37 -10.19
N TYR A 368 -5.47 13.36 -9.33
CA TYR A 368 -6.36 12.22 -9.54
C TYR A 368 -7.85 12.62 -9.55
N HIS A 369 -8.19 13.82 -9.08
CA HIS A 369 -9.56 14.34 -9.05
C HIS A 369 -9.88 15.30 -10.20
N ASP A 370 -8.99 15.39 -11.19
CA ASP A 370 -9.29 16.14 -12.41
C ASP A 370 -10.42 15.43 -13.19
N PRO A 371 -11.56 16.10 -13.45
CA PRO A 371 -12.72 15.46 -14.07
C PRO A 371 -12.49 15.06 -15.53
N GLU A 372 -11.54 15.68 -16.23
CA GLU A 372 -11.25 15.40 -17.63
C GLU A 372 -9.95 14.62 -17.83
N ARG A 373 -8.97 14.85 -16.95
CA ARG A 373 -7.59 14.40 -17.13
C ARG A 373 -6.97 13.85 -15.85
N SER A 374 -7.72 13.00 -15.13
CA SER A 374 -7.26 12.34 -13.89
C SER A 374 -5.94 11.57 -14.06
N TYR A 375 -5.67 11.07 -15.27
CA TYR A 375 -4.44 10.37 -15.65
C TYR A 375 -3.23 11.27 -15.93
N PHE A 376 -3.43 12.59 -16.09
CA PHE A 376 -2.40 13.50 -16.58
C PHE A 376 -1.38 13.84 -15.49
N ILE A 377 -0.09 13.69 -15.84
CA ILE A 377 1.04 13.99 -14.95
C ILE A 377 1.65 15.32 -15.40
N ASN A 378 1.44 16.40 -14.65
CA ASN A 378 1.97 17.71 -15.00
C ASN A 378 3.41 17.85 -14.48
N ASP A 379 4.40 17.65 -15.36
CA ASP A 379 5.83 17.73 -15.06
C ASP A 379 6.28 19.10 -14.54
N LYS A 380 5.56 20.18 -14.88
CA LYS A 380 5.83 21.53 -14.36
C LYS A 380 5.59 21.65 -12.85
N ASN A 381 4.82 20.74 -12.26
CA ASN A 381 4.54 20.71 -10.84
C ASN A 381 5.53 19.83 -10.05
N PHE A 382 6.49 19.18 -10.70
CA PHE A 382 7.57 18.50 -9.98
C PHE A 382 8.32 19.54 -9.12
N PRO A 383 8.67 19.23 -7.87
CA PRO A 383 9.28 20.22 -6.98
C PRO A 383 10.56 20.78 -7.58
N THR A 384 10.68 22.10 -7.54
CA THR A 384 11.92 22.81 -7.90
C THR A 384 13.08 22.35 -7.02
N GLN A 385 14.31 22.59 -7.44
CA GLN A 385 15.49 22.24 -6.65
C GLN A 385 15.41 22.80 -5.22
N LEU A 386 14.96 24.06 -5.06
CA LEU A 386 14.78 24.68 -3.75
C LEU A 386 13.72 23.96 -2.90
N GLN A 387 12.59 23.55 -3.49
CA GLN A 387 11.55 22.81 -2.79
C GLN A 387 12.00 21.39 -2.39
N GLN A 388 12.79 20.73 -3.25
CA GLN A 388 13.41 19.44 -2.91
C GLN A 388 14.39 19.60 -1.74
N LEU A 389 15.25 20.63 -1.77
CA LEU A 389 16.18 20.92 -0.69
C LEU A 389 15.47 21.27 0.62
N ASN A 390 14.35 22.00 0.56
CA ASN A 390 13.50 22.28 1.73
C ASN A 390 13.05 20.99 2.42
N PHE A 391 12.58 20.01 1.65
CA PHE A 391 12.17 18.71 2.18
C PHE A 391 13.37 17.90 2.69
N ILE A 392 14.41 17.75 1.86
CA ILE A 392 15.58 16.91 2.15
C ILE A 392 16.33 17.44 3.37
N LYS A 393 16.48 18.76 3.51
CA LYS A 393 17.09 19.38 4.68
C LYS A 393 16.36 18.98 5.95
N ALA A 394 15.03 19.14 5.99
CA ALA A 394 14.23 18.74 7.15
C ALA A 394 14.29 17.23 7.43
N TYR A 395 14.35 16.40 6.40
CA TYR A 395 14.52 14.94 6.51
C TYR A 395 15.89 14.55 7.09
N ILE A 396 16.98 15.15 6.60
CA ILE A 396 18.35 14.82 7.02
C ILE A 396 18.66 15.35 8.41
N GLU A 397 18.31 16.61 8.69
CA GLU A 397 18.58 17.24 10.00
C GLU A 397 17.82 16.56 11.14
N TYR A 398 16.63 16.03 10.85
CA TYR A 398 15.84 15.33 11.85
C TYR A 398 16.40 13.93 12.10
N ASP A 399 16.80 13.68 13.35
CA ASP A 399 17.46 12.42 13.76
C ASP A 399 18.65 12.08 12.83
N PHE A 400 19.57 13.04 12.69
CA PHE A 400 20.71 12.94 11.79
C PHE A 400 21.56 11.69 12.08
N GLN A 401 21.85 10.91 11.04
CA GLN A 401 22.63 9.68 11.10
C GLN A 401 23.62 9.64 9.93
N LEU A 402 24.86 9.23 10.20
CA LEU A 402 25.95 9.15 9.23
C LEU A 402 26.55 7.73 9.18
N PRO A 403 26.83 7.17 7.97
CA PRO A 403 26.42 7.67 6.66
C PRO A 403 24.93 7.38 6.39
N SER A 404 24.25 8.27 5.64
CA SER A 404 22.85 8.01 5.24
C SER A 404 22.70 6.90 4.18
N SER A 405 23.73 6.69 3.35
CA SER A 405 23.80 5.69 2.30
C SER A 405 25.25 5.35 1.94
N ASN A 406 25.47 4.25 1.22
CA ASN A 406 26.77 3.80 0.72
C ASN A 406 27.08 4.27 -0.72
N LEU A 407 26.42 5.34 -1.18
CA LEU A 407 26.66 5.95 -2.50
C LEU A 407 28.17 6.17 -2.72
N LYS A 408 28.67 5.84 -3.92
CA LYS A 408 30.04 6.13 -4.31
C LYS A 408 30.22 7.65 -4.43
N ALA A 409 31.16 8.20 -3.67
CA ALA A 409 31.53 9.62 -3.72
C ALA A 409 33.04 9.75 -3.85
N ALA A 410 33.52 10.91 -4.35
CA ALA A 410 34.94 11.14 -4.52
C ALA A 410 35.67 11.33 -3.17
N LYS A 411 34.96 11.89 -2.18
CA LYS A 411 35.43 12.01 -0.80
C LYS A 411 34.92 10.85 0.04
N SER A 412 35.80 10.23 0.82
CA SER A 412 35.39 9.17 1.75
C SER A 412 34.71 9.76 2.99
N ASP A 413 33.77 9.01 3.59
CA ASP A 413 33.12 9.39 4.86
C ASP A 413 34.17 9.69 5.97
N VAL A 414 35.33 9.01 5.90
CA VAL A 414 36.47 9.17 6.81
C VAL A 414 37.23 10.49 6.59
N GLU A 415 37.36 10.94 5.34
CA GLU A 415 37.99 12.23 5.02
C GLU A 415 37.14 13.42 5.49
N LEU A 416 35.81 13.29 5.41
CA LEU A 416 34.88 14.31 5.91
C LEU A 416 34.96 14.45 7.44
N LEU A 417 35.06 13.32 8.16
CA LEU A 417 35.13 13.27 9.63
C LEU A 417 36.43 13.83 10.24
N ASN A 418 37.50 14.02 9.46
CA ASN A 418 38.82 14.42 9.97
C ASN A 418 39.09 15.95 9.94
N SER A 419 38.11 16.80 9.58
CA SER A 419 38.32 18.23 9.24
C SER A 419 37.76 19.34 10.19
N SER A 420 38.10 19.43 11.49
CA SER A 420 37.81 20.56 12.45
C SER A 420 36.36 21.08 12.65
N ASP A 421 36.07 21.81 13.73
CA ASP A 421 34.72 22.19 14.26
C ASP A 421 33.68 22.85 13.29
N LYS A 422 34.06 23.26 12.07
CA LYS A 422 33.09 23.55 10.98
C LYS A 422 32.45 22.26 10.39
N GLN A 423 32.79 21.10 10.96
CA GLN A 423 32.45 19.72 10.57
C GLN A 423 30.96 19.38 10.51
N ALA A 424 30.15 19.74 11.52
CA ALA A 424 28.78 19.22 11.59
C ALA A 424 27.88 19.80 10.49
N VAL A 425 27.99 21.11 10.25
CA VAL A 425 27.21 21.80 9.20
C VAL A 425 27.67 21.36 7.81
N SER A 426 28.97 21.18 7.58
CA SER A 426 29.49 20.72 6.29
C SER A 426 29.10 19.28 5.98
N ILE A 427 29.09 18.39 6.99
CA ILE A 427 28.65 17.01 6.85
C ILE A 427 27.15 16.94 6.56
N ILE A 428 26.31 17.70 7.29
CA ILE A 428 24.87 17.75 7.03
C ILE A 428 24.59 18.25 5.60
N GLN A 429 25.26 19.32 5.19
CA GLN A 429 25.14 19.87 3.84
C GLN A 429 25.54 18.83 2.78
N TYR A 430 26.64 18.12 2.99
CA TYR A 430 27.07 17.04 2.11
C TYR A 430 26.02 15.92 2.04
N GLU A 431 25.43 15.49 3.16
CA GLU A 431 24.38 14.46 3.16
C GLU A 431 23.08 14.94 2.50
N ILE A 432 22.76 16.23 2.57
CA ILE A 432 21.64 16.85 1.83
C ILE A 432 21.89 16.78 0.33
N GLU A 433 23.08 17.19 -0.13
CA GLU A 433 23.47 17.14 -1.54
C GLU A 433 23.52 15.70 -2.05
N LYS A 434 24.02 14.78 -1.23
CA LYS A 434 24.05 13.34 -1.51
C LYS A 434 22.63 12.78 -1.68
N MET A 435 21.74 13.03 -0.74
CA MET A 435 20.34 12.58 -0.82
C MET A 435 19.61 13.18 -2.03
N TYR A 436 19.89 14.44 -2.37
CA TYR A 436 19.36 15.07 -3.58
C TYR A 436 19.82 14.32 -4.84
N ASN A 437 21.10 14.00 -4.95
CA ASN A 437 21.63 13.21 -6.07
C ASN A 437 20.97 11.83 -6.15
N GLU A 438 20.78 11.16 -5.02
CA GLU A 438 20.08 9.87 -4.98
C GLU A 438 18.62 10.01 -5.46
N CYS A 439 17.89 11.04 -5.04
CA CYS A 439 16.53 11.29 -5.51
C CYS A 439 16.49 11.47 -7.04
N VAL A 440 17.46 12.19 -7.62
CA VAL A 440 17.60 12.31 -9.08
C VAL A 440 17.83 10.94 -9.74
N TYR A 441 18.72 10.11 -9.16
CA TYR A 441 19.04 8.80 -9.72
C TYR A 441 17.86 7.82 -9.64
N TRP A 442 17.09 7.84 -8.55
CA TRP A 442 15.97 6.91 -8.30
C TRP A 442 14.65 7.29 -8.98
N ARG A 443 14.54 8.50 -9.55
CA ARG A 443 13.28 9.01 -10.13
C ARG A 443 12.68 8.08 -11.17
N SER A 444 13.48 7.58 -12.11
CA SER A 444 13.00 6.68 -13.16
C SER A 444 12.50 5.34 -12.62
N SER A 445 13.07 4.81 -11.53
CA SER A 445 12.54 3.61 -10.87
C SER A 445 11.10 3.80 -10.41
N VAL A 446 10.76 4.96 -9.84
CA VAL A 446 9.39 5.29 -9.43
C VAL A 446 8.45 5.34 -10.63
N GLN A 447 8.87 5.99 -11.72
CA GLN A 447 8.01 6.10 -12.91
C GLN A 447 7.78 4.73 -13.56
N ILE A 448 8.81 3.88 -13.65
CA ILE A 448 8.70 2.51 -14.18
C ILE A 448 7.75 1.69 -13.31
N PHE A 449 7.89 1.79 -11.98
CA PHE A 449 7.04 1.09 -11.02
C PHE A 449 5.55 1.39 -11.27
N TRP A 450 5.18 2.67 -11.27
CA TRP A 450 3.78 3.06 -11.45
C TRP A 450 3.27 2.92 -12.88
N ALA A 451 4.14 3.02 -13.90
CA ALA A 451 3.77 2.73 -15.27
C ALA A 451 3.34 1.26 -15.42
N LEU A 452 4.13 0.32 -14.90
CA LEU A 452 3.82 -1.11 -14.97
C LEU A 452 2.60 -1.47 -14.11
N TRP A 453 2.48 -0.87 -12.92
CA TRP A 453 1.30 -1.02 -12.07
C TRP A 453 0.03 -0.62 -12.82
N GLY A 454 0.02 0.55 -13.49
CA GLY A 454 -1.15 1.01 -14.23
C GLY A 454 -1.55 0.06 -15.35
N LEU A 455 -0.57 -0.50 -16.08
CA LEU A 455 -0.84 -1.46 -17.14
C LEU A 455 -1.44 -2.77 -16.64
N ILE A 456 -1.03 -3.21 -15.45
CA ILE A 456 -1.58 -4.42 -14.82
C ILE A 456 -2.99 -4.16 -14.29
N GLN A 457 -3.24 -2.98 -13.70
CA GLN A 457 -4.58 -2.62 -13.19
C GLN A 457 -5.62 -2.48 -14.28
N ASN A 458 -5.23 -2.04 -15.48
CA ASN A 458 -6.13 -2.01 -16.62
C ASN A 458 -6.65 -3.40 -17.01
N GLY A 459 -6.03 -4.47 -16.51
CA GLY A 459 -6.39 -5.86 -16.81
C GLY A 459 -5.94 -6.31 -18.20
N PRO A 460 -5.85 -7.64 -18.44
CA PRO A 460 -5.77 -8.16 -19.80
C PRO A 460 -7.10 -7.86 -20.49
N ILE A 461 -7.07 -7.14 -21.61
CA ILE A 461 -8.30 -6.86 -22.36
C ILE A 461 -8.77 -8.19 -22.99
N GLU A 462 -9.81 -8.80 -22.42
CA GLU A 462 -10.46 -9.93 -23.07
C GLU A 462 -11.22 -9.45 -24.32
N PRO A 463 -11.17 -10.19 -25.44
CA PRO A 463 -12.01 -9.88 -26.58
C PRO A 463 -13.47 -9.96 -26.16
N ARG A 464 -14.25 -8.88 -26.39
CA ARG A 464 -15.70 -8.90 -26.22
C ARG A 464 -16.25 -10.15 -26.93
N PRO A 465 -17.08 -10.98 -26.28
CA PRO A 465 -17.74 -12.06 -26.99
C PRO A 465 -18.56 -11.44 -28.14
N GLU A 466 -18.32 -11.91 -29.36
CA GLU A 466 -19.15 -11.56 -30.51
C GLU A 466 -20.61 -11.79 -30.15
N ALA A 467 -21.47 -10.82 -30.43
CA ALA A 467 -22.86 -10.76 -29.98
C ALA A 467 -23.79 -11.87 -30.54
N ASN A 468 -23.25 -12.97 -31.06
CA ASN A 468 -24.01 -14.12 -31.54
C ASN A 468 -23.18 -15.41 -31.45
N ARG A 469 -22.91 -15.91 -30.24
CA ARG A 469 -22.55 -17.32 -30.06
C ARG A 469 -23.81 -18.14 -29.82
N ARG A 470 -24.08 -19.08 -30.74
CA ARG A 470 -24.99 -20.20 -30.49
C ARG A 470 -24.13 -21.38 -30.07
N GLU A 471 -24.18 -21.74 -28.80
CA GLU A 471 -23.57 -22.97 -28.31
C GLU A 471 -24.67 -24.01 -28.10
N SER A 472 -24.45 -25.21 -28.65
CA SER A 472 -25.32 -26.36 -28.49
C SER A 472 -24.59 -27.43 -27.67
N GLU A 473 -25.12 -27.77 -26.50
CA GLU A 473 -24.61 -28.87 -25.68
C GLU A 473 -25.55 -30.07 -25.75
N GLN A 474 -24.99 -31.28 -25.96
CA GLN A 474 -25.73 -32.53 -25.91
C GLN A 474 -25.81 -33.06 -24.47
N GLY A 475 -26.99 -33.01 -23.87
CA GLY A 475 -27.31 -33.77 -22.67
C GLY A 475 -27.73 -35.21 -22.99
N VAL A 476 -27.74 -36.06 -21.96
CA VAL A 476 -27.98 -37.52 -22.07
C VAL A 476 -29.34 -37.87 -22.72
N ASP A 477 -30.34 -37.00 -22.64
CA ASP A 477 -31.68 -37.21 -23.25
C ASP A 477 -32.23 -35.99 -24.06
N SER A 478 -31.43 -34.95 -24.35
CA SER A 478 -31.81 -33.84 -25.27
C SER A 478 -30.66 -32.86 -25.54
N THR A 479 -30.70 -32.20 -26.70
CA THR A 479 -29.78 -31.09 -27.08
C THR A 479 -30.35 -29.75 -26.63
N TYR A 480 -29.60 -29.00 -25.85
CA TYR A 480 -29.95 -27.63 -25.45
C TYR A 480 -29.30 -26.64 -26.42
N ASN A 481 -30.10 -25.75 -27.01
CA ASN A 481 -29.60 -24.60 -27.76
C ASN A 481 -29.67 -23.38 -26.86
N ILE A 482 -28.52 -22.82 -26.49
CA ILE A 482 -28.47 -21.58 -25.71
C ILE A 482 -28.32 -20.43 -26.71
N THR A 483 -29.38 -19.64 -26.84
CA THR A 483 -29.38 -18.35 -27.54
C THR A 483 -29.39 -17.24 -26.50
N VAL A 484 -28.31 -16.47 -26.42
CA VAL A 484 -28.27 -15.24 -25.64
C VAL A 484 -28.68 -14.10 -26.58
N GLU A 485 -29.97 -13.76 -26.60
CA GLU A 485 -30.45 -12.54 -27.25
C GLU A 485 -30.52 -11.42 -26.20
N MET A 486 -29.77 -10.34 -26.41
CA MET A 486 -29.98 -9.10 -25.67
C MET A 486 -31.15 -8.34 -26.31
N GLU A 487 -32.36 -8.54 -25.81
CA GLU A 487 -33.49 -7.69 -26.17
C GLU A 487 -33.23 -6.25 -25.72
N LYS A 488 -33.09 -5.34 -26.70
CA LYS A 488 -33.20 -3.89 -26.46
C LYS A 488 -34.62 -3.57 -26.04
N PHE A 489 -34.88 -3.51 -24.74
CA PHE A 489 -36.07 -2.82 -24.24
C PHE A 489 -35.90 -1.31 -24.47
N GLY A 490 -36.71 -0.78 -25.39
CA GLY A 490 -36.86 0.66 -25.58
C GLY A 490 -37.59 1.25 -24.37
N LEU A 491 -36.91 2.11 -23.63
CA LEU A 491 -37.54 2.96 -22.61
C LEU A 491 -38.27 4.11 -23.32
N GLN A 492 -39.59 4.04 -23.35
CA GLN A 492 -40.46 5.19 -23.53
C GLN A 492 -41.30 5.31 -22.27
N ASP A 493 -41.16 6.47 -21.61
CA ASP A 493 -41.95 7.00 -20.50
C ASP A 493 -42.01 6.21 -19.19
N LEU A 494 -41.00 6.42 -18.33
CA LEU A 494 -41.12 6.34 -16.87
C LEU A 494 -40.12 7.34 -16.27
N GLU A 495 -40.62 8.50 -15.82
CA GLU A 495 -39.88 9.41 -14.92
C GLU A 495 -39.60 8.66 -13.61
N VAL A 496 -38.41 8.09 -13.49
CA VAL A 496 -37.83 7.63 -12.23
C VAL A 496 -36.80 8.66 -11.83
N THR A 497 -37.10 9.39 -10.76
CA THR A 497 -36.20 10.32 -10.07
C THR A 497 -34.82 9.67 -9.87
N ALA A 498 -33.79 10.36 -10.38
CA ALA A 498 -32.39 10.02 -10.18
C ALA A 498 -32.06 9.84 -8.69
N GLY A 499 -31.90 8.57 -8.29
CA GLY A 499 -31.17 8.19 -7.09
C GLY A 499 -29.85 7.61 -7.57
N ASP A 500 -28.75 8.28 -7.21
CA ASP A 500 -27.38 7.96 -7.60
C ASP A 500 -27.06 6.48 -7.42
N ALA A 501 -27.06 5.74 -8.53
CA ALA A 501 -26.37 4.47 -8.61
C ALA A 501 -24.87 4.80 -8.63
N ILE A 502 -24.22 4.63 -7.49
CA ILE A 502 -22.76 4.76 -7.36
C ILE A 502 -22.12 3.59 -8.12
N THR A 503 -21.87 3.79 -9.41
CA THR A 503 -20.86 3.03 -10.15
C THR A 503 -19.48 3.46 -9.63
N SER A 504 -18.53 2.53 -9.54
CA SER A 504 -17.21 2.83 -8.98
C SER A 504 -16.50 3.86 -9.86
N SER A 505 -15.92 4.90 -9.26
CA SER A 505 -15.18 5.95 -10.00
C SER A 505 -13.89 5.45 -10.65
N ASP A 506 -13.44 4.24 -10.32
CA ASP A 506 -12.21 3.65 -10.82
C ASP A 506 -12.37 2.94 -12.16
N ASP A 507 -13.61 2.65 -12.57
CA ASP A 507 -13.91 2.16 -13.91
C ASP A 507 -13.69 3.25 -15.00
N ASP A 508 -13.55 4.52 -14.60
CA ASP A 508 -13.35 5.68 -15.50
C ASP A 508 -11.89 6.18 -15.58
N PHE A 509 -10.94 5.57 -14.86
CA PHE A 509 -9.53 6.00 -14.88
C PHE A 509 -8.77 5.44 -16.11
N ASP A 510 -8.15 6.32 -16.90
CA ASP A 510 -7.39 5.92 -18.10
C ASP A 510 -5.97 5.48 -17.73
N TYR A 511 -5.85 4.22 -17.31
CA TYR A 511 -4.59 3.60 -16.93
C TYR A 511 -3.54 3.60 -18.06
N LEU A 512 -3.96 3.45 -19.32
CA LEU A 512 -3.02 3.42 -20.45
C LEU A 512 -2.37 4.77 -20.67
N LYS A 513 -3.16 5.85 -20.66
CA LYS A 513 -2.61 7.20 -20.73
C LYS A 513 -1.78 7.52 -19.49
N TYR A 514 -2.20 7.11 -18.29
CA TYR A 514 -1.40 7.27 -17.08
C TYR A 514 -0.02 6.64 -17.21
N SER A 515 0.05 5.38 -17.64
CA SER A 515 1.32 4.67 -17.85
C SER A 515 2.18 5.33 -18.91
N ASN A 516 1.59 5.80 -20.02
CA ASN A 516 2.30 6.60 -21.02
C ASN A 516 2.90 7.89 -20.41
N GLN A 517 2.13 8.61 -19.60
CA GLN A 517 2.60 9.85 -18.95
C GLN A 517 3.77 9.61 -17.98
N LYS A 518 3.86 8.43 -17.36
CA LYS A 518 4.99 8.01 -16.52
C LYS A 518 6.20 7.60 -17.38
N VAL A 519 5.98 6.82 -18.45
CA VAL A 519 7.07 6.45 -19.39
C VAL A 519 7.70 7.68 -20.05
N ALA A 520 6.91 8.71 -20.35
CA ALA A 520 7.40 9.99 -20.88
C ALA A 520 8.54 10.60 -20.04
N ILE A 521 8.48 10.44 -18.71
CA ILE A 521 9.51 10.93 -17.78
C ILE A 521 10.72 9.98 -17.79
N VAL A 522 10.50 8.66 -17.81
CA VAL A 522 11.58 7.65 -17.92
C VAL A 522 12.43 7.91 -19.16
N VAL A 523 11.79 8.17 -20.29
CA VAL A 523 12.46 8.48 -21.56
C VAL A 523 13.26 9.77 -21.45
N GLY A 524 12.69 10.83 -20.87
CA GLY A 524 13.39 12.10 -20.67
C GLY A 524 14.60 11.99 -19.75
N ASP A 525 14.50 11.22 -18.67
CA ASP A 525 15.61 10.89 -17.77
C ASP A 525 16.68 10.07 -18.47
N ALA A 526 16.29 9.02 -19.20
CA ALA A 526 17.20 8.14 -19.93
C ALA A 526 18.03 8.90 -20.98
N ILE A 527 17.42 9.86 -21.69
CA ILE A 527 18.14 10.74 -22.61
C ILE A 527 19.16 11.60 -21.87
N GLN A 528 18.76 12.23 -20.76
CA GLN A 528 19.65 13.08 -19.97
C GLN A 528 20.80 12.30 -19.31
N PHE A 529 20.57 11.05 -18.91
CA PHE A 529 21.61 10.15 -18.41
C PHE A 529 22.45 9.50 -19.51
N SER A 530 22.21 9.83 -20.78
CA SER A 530 22.89 9.22 -21.95
C SER A 530 22.71 7.70 -22.03
N LEU A 531 21.59 7.19 -21.51
CA LEU A 531 21.21 5.78 -21.58
C LEU A 531 20.40 5.47 -22.84
N LEU A 532 19.71 6.47 -23.39
CA LEU A 532 18.92 6.40 -24.62
C LEU A 532 19.28 7.57 -25.54
N ASP A 533 19.42 7.29 -26.83
CA ASP A 533 19.60 8.33 -27.84
C ASP A 533 18.22 8.80 -28.31
N LYS A 534 18.01 10.12 -28.36
CA LYS A 534 16.74 10.73 -28.80
C LYS A 534 16.43 10.36 -30.25
N ASP A 535 17.45 10.17 -31.09
CA ASP A 535 17.28 9.88 -32.51
C ASP A 535 16.72 8.46 -32.76
N LYS A 536 16.75 7.59 -31.76
CA LYS A 536 16.13 6.26 -31.82
C LYS A 536 14.61 6.29 -31.59
N ILE A 537 14.07 7.41 -31.12
CA ILE A 537 12.66 7.57 -30.84
C ILE A 537 11.98 8.20 -32.05
N GLU A 538 10.85 7.65 -32.48
CA GLU A 538 10.07 8.22 -33.57
C GLU A 538 9.66 9.67 -33.28
N SER A 539 9.77 10.54 -34.28
CA SER A 539 9.51 11.99 -34.13
C SER A 539 8.12 12.32 -33.61
N LYS A 540 7.11 11.45 -33.85
CA LYS A 540 5.75 11.63 -33.33
C LYS A 540 5.66 11.64 -31.81
N TYR A 541 6.62 11.04 -31.10
CA TYR A 541 6.63 10.99 -29.63
C TYR A 541 7.47 12.10 -29.01
N HIS A 542 8.26 12.86 -29.79
CA HIS A 542 9.22 13.82 -29.23
C HIS A 542 8.56 14.90 -28.37
N ASP A 543 7.38 15.36 -28.75
CA ASP A 543 6.61 16.37 -28.00
C ASP A 543 5.96 15.81 -26.73
N ALA A 544 5.83 14.49 -26.63
CA ALA A 544 5.27 13.83 -25.45
C ALA A 544 6.32 13.55 -24.37
N ILE A 545 7.62 13.61 -24.70
CA ILE A 545 8.73 13.36 -23.76
C ILE A 545 8.78 14.49 -22.72
N LYS A 546 8.90 14.12 -21.44
CA LYS A 546 8.95 15.06 -20.33
C LYS A 546 10.35 15.14 -19.75
N TYR A 547 10.89 16.36 -19.68
CA TYR A 547 12.25 16.60 -19.20
C TYR A 547 12.22 17.24 -17.82
N LEU A 548 12.52 16.44 -16.80
CA LEU A 548 12.81 16.90 -15.45
C LEU A 548 14.33 17.03 -15.27
N SER A 549 14.80 18.06 -14.56
CA SER A 549 16.25 18.29 -14.38
C SER A 549 16.95 17.06 -13.80
N CYS A 550 18.00 16.59 -14.48
CA CYS A 550 18.93 15.56 -13.99
C CYS A 550 20.24 16.14 -13.43
N LYS A 551 20.31 17.46 -13.19
CA LYS A 551 21.52 18.08 -12.63
C LYS A 551 21.76 17.61 -11.20
N THR A 552 23.00 17.23 -10.91
CA THR A 552 23.46 16.74 -9.61
C THR A 552 24.58 17.60 -9.05
N TYR A 553 24.78 17.52 -7.74
CA TYR A 553 25.95 18.07 -7.06
C TYR A 553 27.18 17.19 -7.29
N ASN A 554 28.36 17.81 -7.23
CA ASN A 554 29.63 17.10 -7.30
C ASN A 554 30.08 16.71 -5.88
N LEU A 555 30.03 15.40 -5.56
CA LEU A 555 30.26 14.85 -4.22
C LEU A 555 31.73 14.51 -3.94
#